data_AF-A0A519GV39-F1
#
_entry.id   AF-A0A519GV39-F1
#
_cell.length_a   1.000
_cell.length_b   1.000
_cell.length_c   1.000
_cell.angle_alpha   90.00
_cell.angle_beta   90.00
_cell.angle_gamma   90.00
#
_symmetry.space_group_name_H-M   'P 1'
#
loop_
_entity.id
_entity.type
_entity.pdbx_description
1 polymer ?
#
loop_
_entity_poly.entity_id
_entity_poly.type
_entity_poly.pdbx_seq_one_letter_code
_entity_poly.pdbx_strand_id
1 'polypeptide(L)'
;MVQRVARSGTRQRKTAPRTRPQRPLPLVPLAALATSLGLEGERMSKVDTAWLRMDSPSNLMMIVGVWILRPGIAHDALCERVRERLLPYRRFVQVAREDAAGAHWIDDADFRLERHVATHELEHRAGQTEQDALQERVAELAMQPLDHDHPLWRFELIEQYGGGSALVARIHHCIADGIALISVMMSLVDGGGAP
;
A
#
# COMPACT_ATOMS: atom_id res chain seq x y z
N MET A 1 -14.86 -52.92 -86.73
CA MET A 1 -13.54 -52.30 -87.00
C MET A 1 -13.60 -50.82 -86.67
N VAL A 2 -13.25 -50.42 -85.44
CA VAL A 2 -12.55 -49.16 -85.10
C VAL A 2 -11.96 -49.37 -83.69
N GLN A 3 -10.63 -49.46 -83.60
CA GLN A 3 -9.86 -49.47 -82.35
C GLN A 3 -9.78 -48.06 -81.75
N ARG A 4 -9.85 -47.94 -80.43
CA ARG A 4 -9.27 -46.80 -79.70
C ARG A 4 -8.59 -47.30 -78.43
N VAL A 5 -7.27 -47.29 -78.47
CA VAL A 5 -6.34 -47.57 -77.35
C VAL A 5 -6.10 -46.26 -76.61
N ALA A 6 -6.21 -46.25 -75.28
CA ALA A 6 -5.57 -45.21 -74.45
C ALA A 6 -5.37 -45.64 -72.97
N ARG A 7 -4.12 -46.06 -72.69
CA ARG A 7 -3.24 -45.70 -71.56
C ARG A 7 -3.71 -46.00 -70.12
N SER A 8 -3.08 -47.02 -69.52
CA SER A 8 -3.04 -47.25 -68.07
C SER A 8 -2.12 -46.23 -67.38
N GLY A 9 -2.66 -45.45 -66.45
CA GLY A 9 -1.88 -44.55 -65.61
C GLY A 9 -1.53 -45.21 -64.28
N THR A 10 -0.25 -45.50 -64.06
CA THR A 10 0.29 -46.05 -62.82
C THR A 10 0.26 -44.97 -61.73
N ARG A 11 -0.51 -45.18 -60.65
CA ARG A 11 -0.67 -44.23 -59.54
C ARG A 11 0.53 -44.34 -58.59
N GLN A 12 1.56 -43.51 -58.76
CA GLN A 12 2.63 -43.36 -57.78
C GLN A 12 2.08 -42.71 -56.48
N ARG A 13 2.17 -43.43 -55.37
CA ARG A 13 1.94 -42.87 -54.03
C ARG A 13 3.10 -41.93 -53.69
N LYS A 14 2.84 -40.61 -53.67
CA LYS A 14 3.74 -39.63 -53.06
C LYS A 14 3.76 -39.86 -51.54
N THR A 15 4.91 -40.27 -51.00
CA THR A 15 5.19 -40.28 -49.57
C THR A 15 5.37 -38.85 -49.07
N ALA A 16 4.56 -38.43 -48.09
CA ALA A 16 4.68 -37.13 -47.44
C ALA A 16 6.00 -37.05 -46.63
N PRO A 17 6.66 -35.87 -46.57
CA PRO A 17 7.85 -35.70 -45.74
C PRO A 17 7.48 -35.79 -44.26
N ARG A 18 8.25 -36.56 -43.48
CA ARG A 18 8.10 -36.65 -42.02
C ARG A 18 8.49 -35.31 -41.40
N THR A 19 7.51 -34.57 -40.90
CA THR A 19 7.71 -33.39 -40.05
C THR A 19 8.40 -33.83 -38.76
N ARG A 20 9.57 -33.24 -38.45
CA ARG A 20 10.20 -33.36 -37.13
C ARG A 20 9.20 -32.83 -36.08
N PRO A 21 9.02 -33.50 -34.92
CA PRO A 21 8.24 -32.93 -33.85
C PRO A 21 8.92 -31.65 -33.37
N GLN A 22 8.27 -30.50 -33.59
CA GLN A 22 8.68 -29.25 -32.96
C GLN A 22 8.42 -29.41 -31.47
N ARG A 23 9.50 -29.34 -30.70
CA ARG A 23 9.45 -29.35 -29.24
C ARG A 23 8.65 -28.10 -28.82
N PRO A 24 7.53 -28.24 -28.09
CA PRO A 24 6.75 -27.08 -27.68
C PRO A 24 7.65 -26.16 -26.84
N LEU A 25 7.64 -24.86 -27.16
CA LEU A 25 8.27 -23.85 -26.31
C LEU A 25 7.67 -24.01 -24.91
N PRO A 26 8.48 -23.99 -23.83
CA PRO A 26 7.94 -24.10 -22.50
C PRO A 26 6.97 -22.92 -22.28
N LEU A 27 5.71 -23.23 -21.97
CA LEU A 27 4.75 -22.26 -21.47
C LEU A 27 5.26 -21.83 -20.09
N VAL A 28 6.00 -20.73 -20.06
CA VAL A 28 6.37 -20.08 -18.80
C VAL A 28 5.06 -19.57 -18.17
N PRO A 29 4.72 -19.98 -16.94
CA PRO A 29 3.53 -19.46 -16.27
C PRO A 29 3.59 -17.93 -16.22
N LEU A 30 2.46 -17.26 -16.48
CA LEU A 30 2.39 -15.79 -16.45
C LEU A 30 2.93 -15.21 -15.12
N ALA A 31 2.77 -15.94 -14.02
CA ALA A 31 3.34 -15.63 -12.72
C ALA A 31 4.87 -15.57 -12.72
N ALA A 32 5.55 -16.51 -13.38
CA ALA A 32 7.02 -16.51 -13.48
C ALA A 32 7.54 -15.37 -14.39
N LEU A 33 6.76 -14.98 -15.40
CA LEU A 33 7.03 -13.77 -16.19
C LEU A 33 6.82 -12.49 -15.36
N ALA A 34 5.78 -12.43 -14.55
CA ALA A 34 5.51 -11.31 -13.64
C ALA A 34 6.65 -11.13 -12.62
N THR A 35 7.13 -12.21 -12.01
CA THR A 35 8.33 -12.21 -11.14
C THR A 35 9.59 -11.75 -11.89
N SER A 36 9.77 -12.16 -13.16
CA SER A 36 10.92 -11.73 -13.98
C SER A 36 10.86 -10.27 -14.45
N LEU A 37 9.66 -9.69 -14.49
CA LEU A 37 9.40 -8.30 -14.90
C LEU A 37 9.27 -7.35 -13.70
N GLY A 38 9.43 -7.85 -12.47
CA GLY A 38 9.26 -7.05 -11.24
C GLY A 38 7.80 -6.66 -10.96
N LEU A 39 6.83 -7.30 -11.62
CA LEU A 39 5.39 -7.07 -11.42
C LEU A 39 4.89 -7.85 -10.20
N GLU A 40 5.49 -7.60 -9.05
CA GLU A 40 5.02 -8.11 -7.77
C GLU A 40 4.16 -7.04 -7.10
N GLY A 41 2.92 -7.39 -6.74
CA GLY A 41 2.01 -6.49 -6.02
C GLY A 41 0.65 -6.27 -6.66
N GLU A 42 -0.26 -5.71 -5.88
CA GLU A 42 -1.61 -5.35 -6.32
C GLU A 42 -1.59 -3.99 -7.00
N ARG A 43 -2.16 -3.88 -8.20
CA ARG A 43 -2.19 -2.60 -8.92
C ARG A 43 -3.00 -1.55 -8.15
N MET A 44 -2.38 -0.38 -7.93
CA MET A 44 -3.02 0.75 -7.28
C MET A 44 -4.14 1.33 -8.16
N SER A 45 -5.19 1.87 -7.51
CA SER A 45 -6.26 2.55 -8.22
C SER A 45 -5.73 3.83 -8.90
N LYS A 46 -6.46 4.35 -9.89
CA LYS A 46 -6.04 5.57 -10.61
C LYS A 46 -5.99 6.80 -9.69
N VAL A 47 -6.92 6.90 -8.74
CA VAL A 47 -7.00 8.05 -7.83
C VAL A 47 -5.86 8.01 -6.82
N ASP A 48 -5.58 6.83 -6.23
CA ASP A 48 -4.46 6.66 -5.30
C ASP A 48 -3.12 6.91 -5.99
N THR A 49 -2.98 6.45 -7.24
CA THR A 49 -1.78 6.72 -8.07
C THR A 49 -1.60 8.22 -8.32
N ALA A 50 -2.70 8.96 -8.54
CA ALA A 50 -2.63 10.40 -8.73
C ALA A 50 -2.16 11.12 -7.46
N TRP A 51 -2.65 10.70 -6.29
CA TRP A 51 -2.17 11.22 -5.00
C TRP A 51 -0.70 10.93 -4.76
N LEU A 52 -0.24 9.70 -5.03
CA LEU A 52 1.17 9.34 -4.91
C LEU A 52 2.08 10.21 -5.78
N ARG A 53 1.67 10.49 -7.03
CA ARG A 53 2.45 11.32 -7.96
C ARG A 53 2.45 12.82 -7.66
N MET A 54 1.46 13.28 -6.89
CA MET A 54 1.40 14.67 -6.43
C MET A 54 2.30 14.92 -5.22
N ASP A 55 2.73 13.86 -4.53
CA ASP A 55 3.66 13.92 -3.40
C ASP A 55 5.03 14.39 -3.87
N SER A 56 5.56 15.41 -3.21
CA SER A 56 6.89 15.96 -3.49
C SER A 56 7.44 16.64 -2.24
N PRO A 57 8.76 16.93 -2.18
CA PRO A 57 9.35 17.67 -1.07
C PRO A 57 8.69 19.03 -0.77
N SER A 58 8.01 19.63 -1.76
CA SER A 58 7.29 20.90 -1.64
C SER A 58 5.78 20.75 -1.45
N ASN A 59 5.24 19.54 -1.57
CA ASN A 59 3.80 19.26 -1.46
C ASN A 59 3.62 17.83 -0.93
N LEU A 60 3.60 17.68 0.40
CA LEU A 60 3.37 16.39 1.03
C LEU A 60 1.88 16.04 0.96
N MET A 61 1.54 14.93 0.32
CA MET A 61 0.16 14.46 0.15
C MET A 61 -0.31 13.70 1.40
N MET A 62 -0.33 14.42 2.52
CA MET A 62 -0.56 13.89 3.86
C MET A 62 -1.93 14.26 4.41
N ILE A 63 -2.61 13.29 5.01
CA ILE A 63 -3.72 13.51 5.94
C ILE A 63 -3.12 13.53 7.34
N VAL A 64 -3.37 14.63 8.08
CA VAL A 64 -2.97 14.76 9.49
C VAL A 64 -4.23 14.85 10.35
N GLY A 65 -4.34 13.97 11.33
CA GLY A 65 -5.44 13.95 12.30
C GLY A 65 -4.92 14.05 13.72
N VAL A 66 -5.69 14.70 14.60
CA VAL A 66 -5.37 14.82 16.03
C VAL A 66 -6.58 14.39 16.84
N TRP A 67 -6.39 13.44 17.75
CA TRP A 67 -7.40 12.99 18.70
C TRP A 67 -6.96 13.31 20.12
N ILE A 68 -7.85 13.92 20.89
CA ILE A 68 -7.69 14.07 22.33
C ILE A 68 -8.48 12.96 23.01
N LEU A 69 -7.78 12.09 23.74
CA LEU A 69 -8.31 10.85 24.28
C LEU A 69 -8.53 10.97 25.79
N ARG A 70 -9.72 10.55 26.24
CA ARG A 70 -10.10 10.48 27.65
C ARG A 70 -10.91 9.20 27.91
N PRO A 71 -10.50 8.33 28.86
CA PRO A 71 -9.26 8.42 29.65
C PRO A 71 -8.02 8.33 28.74
N GLY A 72 -6.85 8.74 29.26
CA GLY A 72 -5.58 8.59 28.55
C GLY A 72 -5.25 7.12 28.30
N ILE A 73 -4.41 6.86 27.29
CA ILE A 73 -3.98 5.51 26.91
C ILE A 73 -2.45 5.43 26.92
N ALA A 74 -1.94 4.23 27.18
CA ALA A 74 -0.52 3.93 27.06
C ALA A 74 -0.18 3.44 25.64
N HIS A 75 1.10 3.51 25.28
CA HIS A 75 1.63 3.04 24.00
C HIS A 75 1.27 1.59 23.68
N ASP A 76 1.38 0.68 24.66
CA ASP A 76 1.03 -0.73 24.48
C ASP A 76 -0.44 -0.91 24.12
N ALA A 77 -1.35 -0.16 24.76
CA ALA A 77 -2.78 -0.20 24.48
C ALA A 77 -3.09 0.33 23.06
N LEU A 78 -2.38 1.37 22.61
CA LEU A 78 -2.49 1.84 21.23
C LEU A 78 -2.00 0.76 20.25
N CYS A 79 -0.87 0.12 20.54
CA CYS A 79 -0.32 -0.94 19.69
C CYS A 79 -1.27 -2.13 19.58
N GLU A 80 -1.88 -2.57 20.68
CA GLU A 80 -2.93 -3.61 20.69
C GLU A 80 -4.10 -3.20 19.80
N ARG A 81 -4.65 -1.99 19.99
CA ARG A 81 -5.78 -1.49 19.19
C ARG A 81 -5.46 -1.41 17.70
N VAL A 82 -4.24 -0.97 17.35
CA VAL A 82 -3.78 -0.91 15.96
C VAL A 82 -3.68 -2.30 15.34
N ARG A 83 -3.12 -3.28 16.07
CA ARG A 83 -3.05 -4.68 15.60
C ARG A 83 -4.43 -5.25 15.32
N GLU A 84 -5.39 -4.98 16.22
CA GLU A 84 -6.74 -5.54 16.12
C GLU A 84 -7.61 -4.87 15.05
N ARG A 85 -7.47 -3.55 14.87
CA ARG A 85 -8.44 -2.75 14.09
C ARG A 85 -7.87 -2.15 12.81
N LEU A 86 -6.57 -1.84 12.76
CA LEU A 86 -5.95 -1.20 11.60
C LEU A 86 -5.26 -2.21 10.68
N LEU A 87 -4.43 -3.10 11.26
CA LEU A 87 -3.63 -4.05 10.48
C LEU A 87 -4.44 -5.11 9.70
N PRO A 88 -5.72 -5.42 9.99
CA PRO A 88 -6.54 -6.22 9.09
C PRO A 88 -6.73 -5.60 7.71
N TYR A 89 -6.60 -4.26 7.59
CA TYR A 89 -6.63 -3.57 6.30
C TYR A 89 -5.25 -3.63 5.64
N ARG A 90 -5.14 -4.41 4.55
CA ARG A 90 -3.87 -4.68 3.85
C ARG A 90 -3.05 -3.44 3.51
N ARG A 91 -3.69 -2.29 3.23
CA ARG A 91 -2.99 -1.04 2.89
C ARG A 91 -2.07 -0.52 4.01
N PHE A 92 -2.32 -0.88 5.26
CA PHE A 92 -1.48 -0.47 6.39
C PHE A 92 -0.27 -1.39 6.61
N VAL A 93 -0.16 -2.49 5.86
CA VAL A 93 1.00 -3.40 5.86
C VAL A 93 1.65 -3.52 4.48
N GLN A 94 1.32 -2.60 3.58
CA GLN A 94 1.82 -2.56 2.21
C GLN A 94 2.56 -1.26 1.90
N VAL A 95 3.64 -1.38 1.15
CA VAL A 95 4.42 -0.28 0.60
C VAL A 95 3.84 0.12 -0.75
N ALA A 96 3.77 1.43 -1.01
CA ALA A 96 3.44 1.97 -2.32
C ALA A 96 4.72 2.10 -3.16
N ARG A 97 4.78 1.43 -4.31
CA ARG A 97 5.92 1.50 -5.23
C ARG A 97 5.48 1.99 -6.60
N GLU A 98 6.25 2.90 -7.18
CA GLU A 98 6.09 3.34 -8.56
C GLU A 98 7.13 2.68 -9.47
N ASP A 99 6.68 2.23 -10.63
CA ASP A 99 7.50 1.71 -11.72
C ASP A 99 7.03 2.25 -13.08
N ALA A 100 7.62 1.74 -14.17
CA ALA A 100 7.28 2.15 -15.52
C ALA A 100 5.84 1.81 -15.94
N ALA A 101 5.19 0.85 -15.28
CA ALA A 101 3.83 0.37 -15.57
C ALA A 101 2.76 1.07 -14.70
N GLY A 102 3.14 1.71 -13.60
CA GLY A 102 2.25 2.50 -12.74
C GLY A 102 2.67 2.48 -11.28
N ALA A 103 1.67 2.48 -10.39
CA ALA A 103 1.89 2.32 -8.95
C ALA A 103 1.27 0.99 -8.47
N HIS A 104 1.94 0.33 -7.55
CA HIS A 104 1.61 -0.99 -7.01
C HIS A 104 1.72 -1.01 -5.49
N TRP A 105 0.86 -1.81 -4.86
CA TRP A 105 0.92 -2.14 -3.45
C TRP A 105 1.65 -3.45 -3.25
N ILE A 106 2.70 -3.44 -2.46
CA ILE A 106 3.55 -4.61 -2.20
C ILE A 106 3.55 -4.84 -0.69
N ASP A 107 3.38 -6.09 -0.25
CA ASP A 107 3.47 -6.40 1.18
C ASP A 107 4.87 -6.03 1.71
N ASP A 108 4.93 -5.32 2.84
CA ASP A 108 6.20 -5.02 3.50
C ASP A 108 6.72 -6.29 4.21
N ALA A 109 7.74 -6.91 3.63
CA ALA A 109 8.35 -8.13 4.17
C ALA A 109 9.00 -7.93 5.55
N ASP A 110 9.40 -6.69 5.87
CA ASP A 110 10.05 -6.30 7.12
C ASP A 110 9.15 -5.38 7.96
N PHE A 111 7.83 -5.51 7.81
CA PHE A 111 6.85 -4.73 8.55
C PHE A 111 7.09 -4.83 10.06
N ARG A 112 7.23 -3.67 10.70
CA ARG A 112 7.40 -3.55 12.16
C ARG A 112 6.52 -2.43 12.69
N LEU A 113 5.58 -2.79 13.57
CA LEU A 113 4.63 -1.83 14.12
C LEU A 113 5.33 -0.66 14.84
N GLU A 114 6.49 -0.93 15.43
CA GLU A 114 7.30 0.03 16.18
C GLU A 114 7.85 1.16 15.29
N ARG A 115 7.92 0.96 13.97
CA ARG A 115 8.24 2.05 13.02
C ARG A 115 7.09 3.04 12.87
N HIS A 116 5.86 2.54 13.02
CA HIS A 116 4.64 3.28 12.75
C HIS A 116 4.01 3.84 14.01
N VAL A 117 4.22 3.25 15.18
CA VAL A 117 3.63 3.73 16.45
C VAL A 117 4.74 4.13 17.42
N ALA A 118 4.89 5.43 17.63
CA ALA A 118 5.90 6.00 18.53
C ALA A 118 5.26 6.82 19.66
N THR A 119 6.00 7.02 20.75
CA THR A 119 5.65 7.99 21.79
C THR A 119 6.43 9.29 21.61
N HIS A 120 5.86 10.39 22.09
CA HIS A 120 6.53 11.67 22.20
C HIS A 120 6.16 12.34 23.52
N GLU A 121 7.17 12.75 24.27
CA GLU A 121 6.98 13.58 25.46
C GLU A 121 6.85 15.04 25.02
N LEU A 122 5.72 15.68 25.39
CA LEU A 122 5.45 17.04 24.98
C LEU A 122 6.14 18.03 25.92
N GLU A 123 7.25 18.58 25.46
CA GLU A 123 7.93 19.68 26.14
C GLU A 123 7.29 21.02 25.77
N HIS A 124 7.04 21.88 26.76
CA HIS A 124 6.55 23.24 26.54
C HIS A 124 7.42 24.26 27.27
N ARG A 125 7.68 25.39 26.61
CA ARG A 125 8.52 26.46 27.15
C ARG A 125 7.77 27.27 28.21
N ALA A 126 8.51 28.02 29.04
CA ALA A 126 7.90 28.92 30.01
C ALA A 126 6.96 29.92 29.32
N GLY A 127 5.70 29.98 29.75
CA GLY A 127 4.66 30.83 29.15
C GLY A 127 3.95 30.23 27.92
N GLN A 128 4.33 29.03 27.48
CA GLN A 128 3.65 28.28 26.42
C GLN A 128 2.62 27.32 27.05
N THR A 129 1.41 27.24 26.49
CA THR A 129 0.43 26.25 26.93
C THR A 129 0.74 24.87 26.34
N GLU A 130 0.24 23.79 26.95
CA GLU A 130 0.33 22.44 26.36
C GLU A 130 -0.25 22.40 24.94
N GLN A 131 -1.34 23.13 24.70
CA GLN A 131 -1.96 23.21 23.38
C GLN A 131 -1.05 23.88 22.35
N ASP A 132 -0.36 24.96 22.72
CA ASP A 132 0.58 25.63 21.81
C ASP A 132 1.74 24.70 21.45
N ALA A 133 2.26 23.94 22.44
CA ALA A 133 3.32 22.96 22.20
C ALA A 133 2.83 21.82 21.29
N LEU A 134 1.61 21.32 21.49
CA LEU A 134 1.03 20.30 20.61
C LEU A 134 0.86 20.83 19.19
N GLN A 135 0.40 22.08 19.02
CA GLN A 135 0.26 22.70 17.70
C GLN A 135 1.61 22.86 16.98
N GLU A 136 2.65 23.29 17.70
CA GLU A 136 4.02 23.36 17.19
C GLU A 136 4.50 21.97 16.73
N ARG A 137 4.31 20.94 17.57
CA ARG A 137 4.68 19.57 17.22
C ARG A 137 3.92 19.05 15.99
N VAL A 138 2.61 19.29 15.90
CA VAL A 138 1.79 18.92 14.75
C VAL A 138 2.28 19.64 13.49
N ALA A 139 2.63 20.92 13.58
CA ALA A 139 3.17 21.69 12.46
C ALA A 139 4.51 21.13 11.97
N GLU A 140 5.42 20.78 12.88
CA GLU A 140 6.68 20.11 12.53
C GLU A 140 6.42 18.78 11.80
N LEU A 141 5.56 17.94 12.37
CA LEU A 141 5.25 16.62 11.83
C LEU A 141 4.56 16.71 10.45
N ALA A 142 3.71 17.72 10.22
CA ALA A 142 3.03 17.94 8.95
C ALA A 142 3.99 18.29 7.80
N MET A 143 5.18 18.83 8.11
CA MET A 143 6.21 19.19 7.13
C MET A 143 7.27 18.09 6.92
N GLN A 144 7.21 17.00 7.69
CA GLN A 144 8.14 15.89 7.54
C GLN A 144 7.56 14.87 6.55
N PRO A 145 8.33 14.39 5.55
CA PRO A 145 7.88 13.28 4.71
C PRO A 145 7.76 11.99 5.53
N LEU A 146 6.95 11.06 5.05
CA LEU A 146 7.00 9.67 5.52
C LEU A 146 8.10 8.92 4.74
N ASP A 147 8.61 7.86 5.34
CA ASP A 147 9.58 6.99 4.67
C ASP A 147 8.85 6.11 3.63
N HIS A 148 9.16 6.33 2.36
CA HIS A 148 8.54 5.62 1.23
C HIS A 148 9.00 4.17 1.12
N ASP A 149 9.98 3.72 1.93
CA ASP A 149 10.37 2.32 2.00
C ASP A 149 9.46 1.45 2.87
N HIS A 150 8.51 2.07 3.57
CA HIS A 150 7.58 1.41 4.47
C HIS A 150 6.13 1.84 4.18
N PRO A 151 5.11 1.16 4.76
CA PRO A 151 3.73 1.60 4.64
C PRO A 151 3.56 3.05 5.08
N LEU A 152 2.92 3.85 4.24
CA LEU A 152 2.92 5.31 4.36
C LEU A 152 1.92 5.83 5.41
N TRP A 153 2.11 5.43 6.66
CA TRP A 153 1.38 5.95 7.81
C TRP A 153 2.24 5.95 9.09
N ARG A 154 1.91 6.83 10.04
CA ARG A 154 2.57 6.91 11.34
C ARG A 154 1.65 7.53 12.38
N PHE A 155 1.67 6.98 13.59
CA PHE A 155 1.03 7.45 14.80
C PHE A 155 2.10 7.88 15.80
N GLU A 156 1.91 9.08 16.36
CA GLU A 156 2.70 9.59 17.48
C GLU A 156 1.77 9.86 18.66
N LEU A 157 2.00 9.14 19.75
CA LEU A 157 1.22 9.22 20.98
C LEU A 157 1.93 10.10 22.00
N ILE A 158 1.24 11.12 22.45
CA ILE A 158 1.61 11.92 23.61
C ILE A 158 0.76 11.41 24.76
N GLU A 159 1.34 10.55 25.60
CA GLU A 159 0.61 9.84 26.65
C GLU A 159 0.02 10.79 27.70
N GLN A 160 0.66 11.95 27.90
CA GLN A 160 0.28 12.97 28.88
C GLN A 160 -0.06 14.28 28.18
N TYR A 161 -1.36 14.56 28.03
CA TYR A 161 -1.87 15.82 27.49
C TYR A 161 -3.26 16.15 28.05
N GLY A 162 -3.42 17.31 28.70
CA GLY A 162 -4.74 17.78 29.14
C GLY A 162 -5.52 16.81 30.03
N GLY A 163 -4.82 16.04 30.89
CA GLY A 163 -5.37 15.02 31.79
C GLY A 163 -5.71 13.67 31.12
N GLY A 164 -5.33 13.49 29.86
CA GLY A 164 -5.45 12.24 29.10
C GLY A 164 -4.28 12.12 28.14
N SER A 165 -4.54 11.73 26.89
CA SER A 165 -3.50 11.59 25.86
C SER A 165 -3.88 12.34 24.59
N ALA A 166 -2.90 12.67 23.76
CA ALA A 166 -3.11 13.16 22.40
C ALA A 166 -2.48 12.18 21.40
N LEU A 167 -3.22 11.83 20.36
CA LEU A 167 -2.74 10.99 19.26
C LEU A 167 -2.66 11.83 17.99
N VAL A 168 -1.47 11.94 17.42
CA VAL A 168 -1.25 12.54 16.10
C VAL A 168 -1.11 11.42 15.08
N ALA A 169 -2.02 11.36 14.11
CA ALA A 169 -1.93 10.43 12.98
C ALA A 169 -1.51 11.16 11.72
N ARG A 170 -0.59 10.54 10.98
CA ARG A 170 -0.13 10.97 9.66
C ARG A 170 -0.30 9.81 8.70
N ILE A 171 -1.07 10.01 7.62
CA ILE A 171 -1.40 8.95 6.66
C ILE A 171 -1.34 9.56 5.27
N HIS A 172 -0.60 8.90 4.38
CA HIS A 172 -0.50 9.38 3.00
C HIS A 172 -1.81 9.15 2.24
N HIS A 173 -2.20 10.12 1.42
CA HIS A 173 -3.48 10.14 0.68
C HIS A 173 -3.70 8.96 -0.27
N CYS A 174 -2.63 8.26 -0.67
CA CYS A 174 -2.77 7.06 -1.50
C CYS A 174 -3.36 5.87 -0.74
N ILE A 175 -3.29 5.82 0.60
CA ILE A 175 -3.81 4.68 1.39
C ILE A 175 -5.34 4.68 1.40
N ALA A 176 -5.95 5.84 1.50
CA ALA A 176 -7.39 6.01 1.50
C ALA A 176 -7.76 7.46 1.15
N ASP A 177 -8.89 7.63 0.47
CA ASP A 177 -9.54 8.93 0.41
C ASP A 177 -10.05 9.34 1.82
N GLY A 178 -10.20 10.64 2.05
CA GLY A 178 -10.44 11.16 3.40
C GLY A 178 -11.68 10.58 4.10
N ILE A 179 -12.74 10.21 3.36
CA ILE A 179 -13.98 9.68 3.95
C ILE A 179 -13.82 8.22 4.38
N ALA A 180 -13.23 7.39 3.51
CA ALA A 180 -12.90 6.01 3.85
C ALA A 180 -11.92 5.97 5.03
N LEU A 181 -10.95 6.89 5.07
CA LEU A 181 -9.98 6.96 6.14
C LEU A 181 -10.60 7.36 7.48
N ILE A 182 -11.48 8.36 7.50
CA ILE A 182 -12.16 8.79 8.73
C ILE A 182 -12.92 7.61 9.35
N SER A 183 -13.58 6.77 8.54
CA SER A 183 -14.32 5.62 9.05
C SER A 183 -13.41 4.57 9.70
N VAL A 184 -12.26 4.28 9.07
CA VAL A 184 -11.23 3.39 9.64
C VAL A 184 -10.64 3.98 10.93
N MET A 185 -10.31 5.28 10.93
CA MET A 185 -9.74 5.95 12.11
C MET A 185 -10.72 6.02 13.27
N MET A 186 -12.02 6.23 13.00
CA MET A 186 -13.04 6.19 14.05
C MET A 186 -13.17 4.80 14.66
N SER A 187 -12.92 3.71 13.92
CA SER A 187 -12.93 2.35 14.48
C SER A 187 -11.82 2.10 15.53
N LEU A 188 -10.81 2.99 15.60
CA LEU A 188 -9.76 2.92 16.62
C LEU A 188 -10.20 3.47 17.98
N VAL A 189 -11.14 4.42 18.01
CA VAL A 189 -11.65 5.02 19.26
C VAL A 189 -12.88 4.27 19.77
N ASP A 190 -13.06 4.25 21.09
CA ASP A 190 -14.22 3.60 21.70
C ASP A 190 -15.53 4.26 21.22
N GLY A 191 -16.50 3.44 20.82
CA GLY A 191 -17.75 3.89 20.18
C GLY A 191 -17.71 3.94 18.65
N GLY A 192 -16.55 3.69 18.02
CA GLY A 192 -16.44 3.50 16.58
C GLY A 192 -16.91 2.12 16.13
N GLY A 193 -17.79 2.09 15.12
CA GLY A 193 -18.13 0.86 14.41
C GLY A 193 -17.02 0.48 13.40
N ALA A 194 -16.99 -0.79 13.00
CA ALA A 194 -16.27 -1.14 11.78
C ALA A 194 -16.95 -0.45 10.58
N PRO A 195 -16.18 0.10 9.63
CA PRO A 195 -16.74 0.61 8.37
C PRO A 195 -17.42 -0.49 7.55
#